data_AF-A0A3A0AAF1-F1
#
_entry.id   AF-A0A3A0AAF1-F1
#
_cell.length_a   1.000
_cell.length_b   1.000
_cell.length_c   1.000
_cell.angle_alpha   90.00
_cell.angle_beta   90.00
_cell.angle_gamma   90.00
#
_symmetry.space_group_name_H-M   'P 1'
#
loop_
_entity.id
_entity.type
_entity.pdbx_description
1 polymer ?
#
loop_
_entity_poly.entity_id
_entity_poly.type
_entity_poly.pdbx_seq_one_letter_code
_entity_poly.pdbx_strand_id
1 'polypeptide(L)'
;MPEAHKRLVVGLSPQMRGILGEEVLRRLAEAHPNVLVQFAEDTVDFTTRAAEADAVLISPPFAIPREWLASGARLRWVQAATAGVDFLLTPALRTAHHVAITSTKGPMGPLMAEHVVMLMLALARDLPGFLQDQAERRWRHMVDERPMAQLFEKTITILGVGAVGSNLARMCKAGFGMTVLG
;
A
#
# COMPACT_ATOMS: atom_id res chain seq x y z
N MET A 1 -28.32 -15.00 -26.93
CA MET A 1 -27.77 -15.37 -25.61
C MET A 1 -27.19 -14.10 -25.03
N PRO A 2 -27.54 -13.66 -23.80
CA PRO A 2 -26.94 -12.45 -23.26
C PRO A 2 -25.43 -12.70 -23.12
N GLU A 3 -24.61 -11.77 -23.63
CA GLU A 3 -23.15 -11.89 -23.62
C GLU A 3 -22.64 -12.19 -22.20
N ALA A 4 -21.72 -13.15 -22.08
CA ALA A 4 -21.17 -13.53 -20.79
C ALA A 4 -20.28 -12.40 -20.25
N HIS A 5 -20.88 -11.51 -19.44
CA HIS A 5 -20.16 -10.43 -18.78
C HIS A 5 -19.16 -11.01 -17.79
N LYS A 6 -17.92 -10.54 -17.84
CA LYS A 6 -16.92 -10.84 -16.81
C LYS A 6 -17.34 -10.16 -15.50
N ARG A 7 -17.16 -10.84 -14.37
CA ARG A 7 -17.59 -10.31 -13.06
C ARG A 7 -16.39 -9.88 -12.23
N LEU A 8 -16.38 -8.61 -11.84
CA LEU A 8 -15.43 -8.02 -10.89
C LEU A 8 -16.17 -7.63 -9.61
N VAL A 9 -15.79 -8.23 -8.49
CA VAL A 9 -16.33 -7.87 -7.18
C VAL A 9 -15.29 -7.13 -6.36
N VAL A 10 -15.68 -5.98 -5.80
CA VAL A 10 -14.79 -5.07 -5.09
C VAL A 10 -15.13 -5.07 -3.60
N GLY A 11 -14.21 -5.57 -2.78
CA GLY A 11 -14.31 -5.60 -1.32
C GLY A 11 -13.32 -4.65 -0.67
N LEU A 12 -13.76 -3.46 -0.30
CA LEU A 12 -12.90 -2.41 0.27
C LEU A 12 -13.44 -1.92 1.61
N SER A 13 -12.53 -1.47 2.49
CA SER A 13 -12.97 -0.83 3.73
C SER A 13 -13.85 0.39 3.43
N PRO A 14 -14.78 0.77 4.33
CA PRO A 14 -15.62 1.95 4.13
C PRO A 14 -14.83 3.23 3.82
N GLN A 15 -13.67 3.41 4.46
CA GLN A 15 -12.80 4.56 4.19
C GLN A 15 -12.25 4.54 2.75
N MET A 16 -11.75 3.40 2.29
CA MET A 16 -11.21 3.27 0.92
C MET A 16 -12.31 3.40 -0.13
N ARG A 17 -13.51 2.87 0.15
CA ARG A 17 -14.68 3.02 -0.70
C ARG A 17 -15.10 4.48 -0.82
N GLY A 18 -15.03 5.25 0.27
CA GLY A 18 -15.25 6.69 0.26
C GLY A 18 -14.22 7.47 -0.59
N ILE A 19 -12.96 7.04 -0.60
CA ILE A 19 -11.90 7.67 -1.41
C ILE A 19 -12.08 7.41 -2.90
N LEU A 20 -12.42 6.17 -3.29
CA LEU A 20 -12.66 5.83 -4.70
C LEU A 20 -14.00 6.41 -5.20
N GLY A 21 -15.03 6.40 -4.35
CA GLY A 21 -16.36 6.91 -4.66
C GLY A 21 -17.09 6.13 -5.76
N GLU A 22 -18.35 6.50 -6.00
CA GLU A 22 -19.17 5.93 -7.09
C GLU A 22 -18.66 6.33 -8.48
N GLU A 23 -17.97 7.47 -8.57
CA GLU A 23 -17.44 8.01 -9.82
C GLU A 23 -16.38 7.10 -10.45
N VAL A 24 -15.50 6.49 -9.64
CA VAL A 24 -14.51 5.53 -10.17
C VAL A 24 -15.20 4.29 -10.71
N LEU A 25 -16.26 3.79 -10.06
CA LEU A 25 -17.03 2.67 -10.61
C LEU A 25 -17.71 3.02 -11.91
N ARG A 26 -18.34 4.20 -11.98
CA ARG A 26 -18.99 4.69 -13.19
C ARG A 26 -17.99 4.69 -14.35
N ARG A 27 -16.80 5.25 -14.12
CA ARG A 27 -15.72 5.28 -15.12
C ARG A 27 -15.23 3.88 -15.51
N LEU A 28 -15.15 2.94 -14.57
CA LEU A 28 -14.78 1.54 -14.87
C LEU A 28 -15.84 0.84 -15.70
N ALA A 29 -17.12 1.03 -15.37
CA ALA A 29 -18.25 0.46 -16.11
C ALA A 29 -18.33 1.04 -17.53
N GLU A 30 -18.11 2.35 -17.69
CA GLU A 30 -18.07 3.03 -18.99
C GLU A 30 -16.89 2.57 -19.86
N ALA A 31 -15.70 2.42 -19.27
CA ALA A 31 -14.51 1.97 -19.98
C ALA A 31 -14.58 0.47 -20.35
N HIS A 32 -15.33 -0.32 -19.57
CA HIS A 32 -15.41 -1.78 -19.71
C HIS A 32 -16.86 -2.27 -19.65
N PRO A 33 -17.68 -2.02 -20.69
CA PRO A 33 -19.11 -2.35 -20.68
C PRO A 33 -19.38 -3.87 -20.54
N ASN A 34 -18.43 -4.71 -20.94
CA ASN A 34 -18.53 -6.17 -20.84
C ASN A 34 -18.10 -6.72 -19.46
N VAL A 35 -17.79 -5.83 -18.50
CA VAL A 35 -17.42 -6.19 -17.14
C VAL A 35 -18.47 -5.67 -16.18
N LEU A 36 -19.15 -6.59 -15.50
CA LEU A 36 -20.02 -6.25 -14.39
C LEU A 36 -19.18 -5.99 -13.15
N VAL A 37 -19.08 -4.72 -12.76
CA VAL A 37 -18.37 -4.28 -11.54
C VAL A 37 -19.37 -4.07 -10.41
N GLN A 38 -19.14 -4.70 -9.26
CA GLN A 38 -20.00 -4.58 -8.09
C GLN A 38 -19.16 -4.36 -6.83
N PHE A 39 -19.57 -3.42 -5.98
CA PHE A 39 -19.04 -3.36 -4.62
C PHE A 39 -19.76 -4.35 -3.73
N ALA A 40 -19.00 -4.94 -2.82
CA ALA A 40 -19.55 -5.59 -1.65
C ALA A 40 -19.72 -4.61 -0.50
N GLU A 41 -20.81 -4.72 0.24
CA GLU A 41 -21.08 -3.89 1.43
C GLU A 41 -20.25 -4.33 2.64
N ASP A 42 -20.12 -5.63 2.83
CA ASP A 42 -19.38 -6.25 3.91
C ASP A 42 -18.78 -7.60 3.47
N THR A 43 -18.12 -8.31 4.37
CA THR A 43 -17.46 -9.59 4.06
C THR A 43 -18.44 -10.72 3.71
N VAL A 44 -19.68 -10.66 4.21
CA VAL A 44 -20.73 -11.66 3.92
C VAL A 44 -21.28 -11.44 2.51
N ASP A 45 -21.62 -10.19 2.19
CA ASP A 45 -22.06 -9.80 0.85
C ASP A 45 -20.95 -10.05 -0.19
N PHE A 46 -19.70 -9.76 0.17
CA PHE A 46 -18.54 -10.08 -0.67
C PHE A 46 -18.45 -11.57 -0.99
N THR A 47 -18.53 -12.42 0.03
CA THR A 47 -18.46 -13.89 -0.15
C THR A 47 -19.59 -14.39 -1.06
N THR A 48 -20.79 -13.85 -0.89
CA THR A 48 -21.95 -14.21 -1.71
C THR A 48 -21.79 -13.79 -3.17
N ARG A 49 -21.38 -12.54 -3.43
CA ARG A 49 -21.25 -12.00 -4.80
C ARG A 49 -20.05 -12.56 -5.55
N ALA A 50 -18.94 -12.80 -4.86
CA ALA A 50 -17.68 -13.19 -5.47
C ALA A 50 -17.51 -14.69 -5.67
N ALA A 51 -18.45 -15.53 -5.20
CA ALA A 51 -18.44 -16.97 -5.43
C ALA A 51 -18.32 -17.37 -6.92
N GLU A 52 -18.86 -16.55 -7.82
CA GLU A 52 -18.81 -16.75 -9.27
C GLU A 52 -18.06 -15.63 -10.02
N ALA A 53 -17.26 -14.85 -9.30
CA ALA A 53 -16.49 -13.77 -9.90
C ALA A 53 -15.32 -14.30 -10.75
N ASP A 54 -15.03 -13.61 -11.85
CA ASP A 54 -13.81 -13.82 -12.63
C ASP A 54 -12.61 -13.11 -11.97
N ALA A 55 -12.89 -11.99 -11.28
CA ALA A 55 -11.88 -11.19 -10.61
C ALA A 55 -12.38 -10.56 -9.30
N VAL A 56 -11.46 -10.30 -8.38
CA VAL A 56 -11.75 -9.53 -7.16
C VAL A 56 -10.73 -8.42 -6.94
N LEU A 57 -11.19 -7.28 -6.43
CA LEU A 57 -10.33 -6.20 -5.92
C LEU A 57 -10.56 -6.07 -4.43
N ILE A 58 -9.53 -6.28 -3.61
CA ILE A 58 -9.71 -6.34 -2.15
C ILE A 58 -8.64 -5.61 -1.34
N SER A 59 -9.07 -5.13 -0.17
CA SER A 59 -8.22 -4.76 0.97
C SER A 59 -8.70 -5.52 2.21
N PRO A 60 -7.92 -5.60 3.30
CA PRO A 60 -8.46 -6.04 4.59
C PRO A 60 -9.73 -5.25 4.97
N PRO A 61 -10.73 -5.89 5.61
CA PRO A 61 -10.73 -7.28 6.11
C PRO A 61 -11.18 -8.34 5.09
N PHE A 62 -11.40 -7.98 3.82
CA PHE A 62 -11.87 -8.91 2.80
C PHE A 62 -10.77 -9.93 2.46
N ALA A 63 -11.15 -11.19 2.37
CA ALA A 63 -10.26 -12.32 2.14
C ALA A 63 -10.82 -13.26 1.09
N ILE A 64 -9.98 -14.15 0.57
CA ILE A 64 -10.35 -15.12 -0.47
C ILE A 64 -10.55 -16.49 0.18
N PRO A 65 -11.78 -17.03 0.17
CA PRO A 65 -12.04 -18.39 0.63
C PRO A 65 -11.26 -19.43 -0.19
N ARG A 66 -10.87 -20.53 0.46
CA ARG A 66 -10.01 -21.57 -0.15
C ARG A 66 -10.66 -22.23 -1.36
N GLU A 67 -11.97 -22.39 -1.31
CA GLU A 67 -12.80 -23.00 -2.35
C GLU A 67 -12.74 -22.23 -3.68
N TRP A 68 -12.53 -20.91 -3.66
CA TRP A 68 -12.38 -20.11 -4.89
C TRP A 68 -11.04 -20.32 -5.58
N LEU A 69 -10.13 -21.02 -4.92
CA LEU A 69 -8.77 -21.33 -5.39
C LEU A 69 -8.64 -22.79 -5.83
N ALA A 70 -9.73 -23.55 -5.77
CA ALA A 70 -9.76 -24.92 -6.26
C ALA A 70 -9.63 -24.96 -7.79
N SER A 71 -9.05 -26.04 -8.32
CA SER A 71 -9.01 -26.26 -9.77
C SER A 71 -10.44 -26.32 -10.33
N GLY A 72 -10.72 -25.53 -11.38
CA GLY A 72 -12.05 -25.40 -11.97
C GLY A 72 -12.90 -24.26 -11.41
N ALA A 73 -12.48 -23.58 -10.34
CA ALA A 73 -13.13 -22.36 -9.88
C ALA A 73 -13.08 -21.26 -10.95
N ARG A 74 -13.99 -20.27 -10.86
CA ARG A 74 -14.08 -19.18 -11.83
C ARG A 74 -13.03 -18.09 -11.67
N LEU A 75 -12.50 -17.89 -10.46
CA LEU A 75 -11.57 -16.81 -10.16
C LEU A 75 -10.28 -16.94 -10.98
N ARG A 76 -9.87 -15.85 -11.63
CA ARG A 76 -8.64 -15.77 -12.43
C ARG A 76 -7.74 -14.62 -12.01
N TRP A 77 -8.25 -13.62 -11.30
CA TRP A 77 -7.48 -12.43 -10.95
C TRP A 77 -7.84 -11.85 -9.59
N VAL A 78 -6.82 -11.46 -8.83
CA VAL A 78 -6.91 -10.78 -7.54
C VAL A 78 -6.08 -9.51 -7.60
N GLN A 79 -6.73 -8.37 -7.44
CA GLN A 79 -6.06 -7.08 -7.25
C GLN A 79 -6.09 -6.71 -5.77
N ALA A 80 -4.93 -6.64 -5.13
CA ALA A 80 -4.81 -6.00 -3.82
C ALA A 80 -4.87 -4.47 -3.98
N ALA A 81 -5.70 -3.81 -3.19
CA ALA A 81 -5.75 -2.35 -3.15
C ALA A 81 -4.55 -1.72 -2.40
N THR A 82 -3.73 -2.55 -1.78
CA THR A 82 -2.53 -2.20 -1.02
C THR A 82 -1.26 -2.46 -1.83
N ALA A 83 -0.12 -1.89 -1.40
CA ALA A 83 1.17 -2.19 -2.01
C ALA A 83 1.69 -3.60 -1.61
N GLY A 84 1.57 -3.93 -0.32
CA GLY A 84 1.88 -5.25 0.23
C GLY A 84 0.71 -6.21 0.03
N VAL A 85 1.02 -7.50 -0.13
CA VAL A 85 0.02 -8.56 -0.40
C VAL A 85 0.05 -9.66 0.66
N ASP A 86 0.77 -9.47 1.76
CA ASP A 86 1.03 -10.47 2.80
C ASP A 86 -0.25 -11.11 3.33
N PHE A 87 -1.31 -10.31 3.49
CA PHE A 87 -2.64 -10.77 3.91
C PHE A 87 -3.32 -11.75 2.93
N LEU A 88 -2.90 -11.77 1.66
CA LEU A 88 -3.41 -12.67 0.63
C LEU A 88 -2.60 -13.96 0.52
N LEU A 89 -1.32 -13.97 0.93
CA LEU A 89 -0.34 -15.01 0.59
C LEU A 89 -0.51 -16.32 1.39
N THR A 90 -1.74 -16.82 1.49
CA THR A 90 -2.08 -18.13 2.05
C THR A 90 -1.43 -19.27 1.24
N PRO A 91 -1.15 -20.43 1.86
CA PRO A 91 -0.62 -21.58 1.13
C PRO A 91 -1.49 -22.01 -0.05
N ALA A 92 -2.82 -21.94 0.10
CA ALA A 92 -3.76 -22.26 -0.97
C ALA A 92 -3.60 -21.32 -2.18
N LEU A 93 -3.51 -20.02 -1.94
CA LEU A 93 -3.34 -19.03 -3.01
C LEU A 93 -1.98 -19.18 -3.71
N ARG A 94 -0.91 -19.50 -2.96
CA ARG A 94 0.42 -19.77 -3.53
C ARG A 94 0.45 -20.95 -4.50
N THR A 95 -0.40 -21.96 -4.26
CA THR A 95 -0.54 -23.13 -5.14
C THR A 95 -1.56 -22.94 -6.28
N ALA A 96 -2.36 -21.87 -6.23
CA ALA A 96 -3.39 -21.58 -7.22
C ALA A 96 -2.82 -20.88 -8.44
N HIS A 97 -1.99 -21.58 -9.23
CA HIS A 97 -1.29 -21.01 -10.39
C HIS A 97 -2.19 -20.43 -11.50
N HIS A 98 -3.49 -20.73 -11.49
CA HIS A 98 -4.49 -20.19 -12.42
C HIS A 98 -5.02 -18.81 -12.00
N VAL A 99 -4.63 -18.30 -10.83
CA VAL A 99 -5.04 -17.01 -10.29
C VAL A 99 -3.86 -16.05 -10.33
N ALA A 100 -3.97 -15.00 -11.14
CA ALA A 100 -3.02 -13.89 -11.14
C ALA A 100 -3.23 -13.00 -9.91
N ILE A 101 -2.14 -12.54 -9.29
CA ILE A 101 -2.19 -11.60 -8.15
C ILE A 101 -1.42 -10.34 -8.55
N THR A 102 -2.07 -9.19 -8.39
CA THR A 102 -1.48 -7.87 -8.61
C THR A 102 -1.72 -6.98 -7.39
N SER A 103 -0.99 -5.88 -7.29
CA SER A 103 -1.08 -4.95 -6.16
C SER A 103 -0.84 -3.50 -6.58
N THR A 104 -1.20 -2.55 -5.74
CA THR A 104 -0.96 -1.11 -5.98
C THR A 104 0.46 -0.71 -5.56
N LYS A 105 1.48 -1.49 -5.94
CA LYS A 105 2.88 -1.17 -5.66
C LYS A 105 3.39 -0.11 -6.64
N GLY A 106 4.14 0.88 -6.14
CA GLY A 106 4.84 1.86 -6.98
C GLY A 106 4.48 3.32 -6.71
N PRO A 107 3.20 3.73 -6.86
CA PRO A 107 2.80 5.15 -6.83
C PRO A 107 3.20 5.90 -5.55
N MET A 108 3.22 5.21 -4.41
CA MET A 108 3.56 5.80 -3.12
C MET A 108 5.08 5.92 -2.87
N GLY A 109 5.92 5.56 -3.85
CA GLY A 109 7.38 5.59 -3.72
C GLY A 109 7.95 6.92 -3.24
N PRO A 110 7.67 8.05 -3.94
CA PRO A 110 8.14 9.37 -3.54
C PRO A 110 7.60 9.81 -2.17
N LEU A 111 6.29 9.70 -1.96
CA LEU A 111 5.64 10.10 -0.70
C LEU A 111 6.22 9.37 0.51
N MET A 112 6.43 8.06 0.40
CA MET A 112 7.05 7.29 1.49
C MET A 112 8.53 7.63 1.69
N ALA A 113 9.25 7.94 0.62
CA ALA A 113 10.65 8.38 0.73
C ALA A 113 10.76 9.72 1.47
N GLU A 114 9.88 10.68 1.16
CA GLU A 114 9.77 11.95 1.89
C GLU A 114 9.47 11.74 3.38
N HIS A 115 8.54 10.83 3.68
CA HIS A 115 8.21 10.50 5.07
C HIS A 115 9.42 9.92 5.82
N VAL A 116 10.19 9.03 5.20
CA VAL A 116 11.41 8.49 5.82
C VAL A 116 12.45 9.60 6.07
N VAL A 117 12.67 10.48 5.10
CA VAL A 117 13.57 11.65 5.26
C VAL A 117 13.12 12.54 6.40
N MET A 118 11.82 12.83 6.50
CA MET A 118 11.24 13.61 7.60
C MET A 118 11.55 12.98 8.96
N LEU A 119 11.35 11.66 9.10
CA LEU A 119 11.65 10.95 10.35
C LEU A 119 13.16 10.93 10.66
N MET A 120 14.01 10.76 9.65
CA MET A 120 15.47 10.82 9.82
C MET A 120 15.90 12.21 10.33
N LEU A 121 15.35 13.28 9.78
CA LEU A 121 15.63 14.65 10.24
C LEU A 121 15.10 14.89 11.65
N ALA A 122 13.88 14.45 11.94
CA ALA A 122 13.28 14.57 13.28
C ALA A 122 14.14 13.88 14.34
N LEU A 123 14.67 12.69 14.03
CA LEU A 123 15.59 11.97 14.91
C LEU A 123 16.94 12.68 15.03
N ALA A 124 17.56 13.05 13.90
CA ALA A 124 18.89 13.67 13.89
C ALA A 124 18.91 15.02 14.63
N ARG A 125 17.77 15.72 14.67
CA ARG A 125 17.62 17.03 15.34
C ARG A 125 16.96 16.96 16.71
N ASP A 126 16.66 15.77 17.23
CA ASP A 126 15.91 15.57 18.48
C ASP A 126 14.64 16.45 18.56
N LEU A 127 13.84 16.41 17.48
CA LEU A 127 12.60 17.17 17.38
C LEU A 127 11.62 16.87 18.53
N PRO A 128 11.40 15.60 18.96
CA PRO A 128 10.51 15.32 20.07
C PRO A 128 10.91 16.03 21.36
N GLY A 129 12.20 16.03 21.69
CA GLY A 129 12.64 16.73 22.89
C GLY A 129 12.53 18.26 22.75
N PHE A 130 12.67 18.83 21.54
CA PHE A 130 12.50 20.28 21.34
C PHE A 130 11.05 20.68 21.56
N LEU A 131 10.11 19.86 21.12
CA LEU A 131 8.68 20.05 21.39
C LEU A 131 8.39 19.95 22.89
N GLN A 132 9.04 19.04 23.61
CA GLN A 132 8.92 18.94 25.07
C GLN A 132 9.47 20.20 25.78
N ASP A 133 10.69 20.62 25.45
CA ASP A 133 11.30 21.83 26.03
C ASP A 133 10.46 23.08 25.74
N GLN A 134 9.90 23.19 24.53
CA GLN A 134 8.99 24.26 24.15
C GLN A 134 7.71 24.25 25.02
N ALA A 135 7.08 23.09 25.20
CA ALA A 135 5.87 22.95 26.03
C ALA A 135 6.14 23.35 27.48
N GLU A 136 7.33 23.03 27.99
CA GLU A 136 7.78 23.38 29.34
C GLU A 136 8.38 24.79 29.44
N ARG A 137 8.43 25.54 28.32
CA ARG A 137 9.04 26.88 28.21
C ARG A 137 10.49 26.92 28.68
N ARG A 138 11.24 25.83 28.48
CA ARG A 138 12.65 25.72 28.86
C ARG A 138 13.53 25.94 27.64
N TRP A 139 14.60 26.70 27.82
CA TRP A 139 15.65 26.88 26.83
C TRP A 139 16.92 26.19 27.31
N ARG A 140 17.26 25.04 26.73
CA ARG A 140 18.46 24.28 27.07
C ARG A 140 19.67 24.73 26.27
N HIS A 141 20.87 24.64 26.84
CA HIS A 141 22.09 24.90 26.09
C HIS A 141 22.38 23.76 25.11
N MET A 142 22.45 24.10 23.80
CA MET A 142 22.50 23.11 22.72
C MET A 142 23.73 22.20 22.73
N VAL A 143 24.86 22.68 23.26
CA VAL A 143 26.16 22.00 23.11
C VAL A 143 26.32 20.84 24.09
N ASP A 144 25.80 20.97 25.32
CA ASP A 144 26.03 20.00 26.39
C ASP A 144 24.79 19.16 26.73
N GLU A 145 23.58 19.67 26.43
CA GLU A 145 22.33 19.05 26.90
C GLU A 145 21.56 18.33 25.78
N ARG A 146 21.93 18.53 24.51
CA ARG A 146 21.16 18.02 23.36
C ARG A 146 22.02 17.81 22.11
N PRO A 147 22.83 16.74 22.05
CA PRO A 147 23.65 16.46 20.89
C PRO A 147 22.78 16.19 19.66
N MET A 148 22.99 16.98 18.61
CA MET A 148 22.32 16.81 17.31
C MET A 148 23.30 16.25 16.28
N ALA A 149 22.76 15.52 15.32
CA ALA A 149 23.48 15.09 14.13
C ALA A 149 22.97 15.81 12.88
N GLN A 150 23.86 16.01 11.92
CA GLN A 150 23.48 16.30 10.54
C GLN A 150 23.50 15.01 9.72
N LEU A 151 22.70 14.98 8.66
CA LEU A 151 22.71 13.89 7.69
C LEU A 151 23.87 14.00 6.68
N PHE A 152 24.40 15.22 6.46
CA PHE A 152 25.51 15.46 5.54
C PHE A 152 26.73 14.59 5.88
N GLU A 153 27.35 14.00 4.85
CA GLU A 153 28.49 13.08 4.95
C GLU A 153 28.26 11.82 5.79
N LYS A 154 27.01 11.54 6.21
CA LYS A 154 26.67 10.27 6.85
C LYS A 154 26.44 9.17 5.83
N THR A 155 26.48 7.94 6.31
CA THR A 155 26.18 6.74 5.53
C THR A 155 24.79 6.23 5.88
N ILE A 156 23.99 5.88 4.88
CA ILE A 156 22.73 5.17 5.03
C ILE A 156 22.79 3.83 4.29
N THR A 157 22.32 2.76 4.93
CA THR A 157 22.10 1.46 4.31
C THR A 157 20.61 1.25 4.11
N ILE A 158 20.19 0.96 2.86
CA ILE A 158 18.80 0.77 2.48
C ILE A 158 18.57 -0.71 2.18
N LEU A 159 17.88 -1.41 3.10
CA LEU A 159 17.49 -2.81 2.90
C LEU A 159 16.21 -2.87 2.06
N GLY A 160 16.39 -3.02 0.74
CA GLY A 160 15.29 -3.15 -0.22
C GLY A 160 15.19 -1.95 -1.16
N VAL A 161 15.71 -2.12 -2.39
CA VAL A 161 15.77 -1.08 -3.42
C VAL A 161 14.54 -1.06 -4.35
N GLY A 162 13.35 -1.23 -3.77
CA GLY A 162 12.07 -1.09 -4.48
C GLY A 162 11.72 0.37 -4.81
N ALA A 163 10.44 0.63 -5.10
CA ALA A 163 9.97 1.98 -5.43
C ALA A 163 10.28 3.02 -4.34
N VAL A 164 10.13 2.67 -3.06
CA VAL A 164 10.47 3.56 -1.94
C VAL A 164 11.99 3.72 -1.80
N GLY A 165 12.71 2.59 -1.68
CA GLY A 165 14.16 2.60 -1.46
C GLY A 165 14.94 3.31 -2.56
N SER A 166 14.54 3.16 -3.82
CA SER A 166 15.16 3.87 -4.95
C SER A 166 14.95 5.38 -4.92
N ASN A 167 13.76 5.85 -4.50
CA ASN A 167 13.52 7.29 -4.33
C ASN A 167 14.27 7.84 -3.12
N LEU A 168 14.27 7.10 -2.00
CA LEU A 168 15.02 7.46 -0.80
C LEU A 168 16.53 7.55 -1.08
N ALA A 169 17.10 6.57 -1.78
CA ALA A 169 18.50 6.57 -2.19
C ALA A 169 18.88 7.84 -2.96
N ARG A 170 18.02 8.27 -3.89
CA ARG A 170 18.24 9.50 -4.67
C ARG A 170 18.19 10.75 -3.79
N MET A 171 17.20 10.85 -2.90
CA MET A 171 17.07 11.98 -1.97
C MET A 171 18.26 12.07 -1.02
N CYS A 172 18.67 10.95 -0.41
CA CYS A 172 19.81 10.91 0.49
C CYS A 172 21.13 11.23 -0.21
N LYS A 173 21.38 10.64 -1.39
CA LYS A 173 22.63 10.86 -2.13
C LYS A 173 22.72 12.28 -2.70
N ALA A 174 21.72 12.71 -3.47
CA ALA A 174 21.78 13.98 -4.19
C ALA A 174 21.33 15.18 -3.34
N GLY A 175 20.36 14.99 -2.45
CA GLY A 175 19.82 16.07 -1.61
C GLY A 175 20.62 16.31 -0.33
N PHE A 176 21.07 15.23 0.34
CA PHE A 176 21.75 15.33 1.63
C PHE A 176 23.25 15.02 1.58
N GLY A 177 23.82 14.69 0.41
CA GLY A 177 25.25 14.37 0.29
C GLY A 177 25.66 13.13 1.10
N MET A 178 24.75 12.19 1.29
CA MET A 178 25.02 10.95 2.04
C MET A 178 25.70 9.92 1.16
N THR A 179 26.51 9.06 1.79
CA THR A 179 26.92 7.79 1.19
C THR A 179 25.76 6.80 1.30
N VAL A 180 25.33 6.21 0.18
CA VAL A 180 24.19 5.28 0.15
C VAL A 180 24.67 3.88 -0.19
N LEU A 181 24.31 2.92 0.65
CA LEU A 181 24.52 1.48 0.48
C LEU A 181 23.15 0.79 0.32
N GLY A 182 23.07 -0.31 -0.42
CA GLY A 182 21.82 -1.06 -0.63
C GLY A 182 22.01 -2.40 -1.30
#